data_AF-A0AAV9EJ54-F1
#
_entry.id   AF-A0AAV9EJ54-F1
#
_cell.length_a   1.000
_cell.length_b   1.000
_cell.length_c   1.000
_cell.angle_alpha   90.00
_cell.angle_beta   90.00
_cell.angle_gamma   90.00
#
_symmetry.space_group_name_H-M   'P 1'
#
loop_
_entity.id
_entity.type
_entity.pdbx_description
1 polymer ?
#
loop_
_entity_poly.entity_id
_entity_poly.type
_entity_poly.pdbx_seq_one_letter_code
_entity_poly.pdbx_strand_id
1 'polypeptide(L)'
;MAHRKLEEIKRWSIANVTSNTTMSSDEATILERALKSAWSSLLEDIGLWMPAEISNEEHDDGSQHEFEEIIPGRPLPPKCHAEPHTDYNGAAVRWGLTHHKESAADCCQACLDQAKRAKSRDMQCNIWVYCPSETGCYSPDIYEHKHQECWLKQADTPKLNFKDRYPESYRESHPTAPVIVPWISGVVGS
;
A
#
# COMPACT_ATOMS: atom_id res chain seq x y z
N MET A 1 -21.74 16.46 -22.42
CA MET A 1 -20.60 16.64 -23.34
C MET A 1 -19.99 15.32 -23.84
N ALA A 2 -20.02 14.22 -23.05
CA ALA A 2 -19.52 12.90 -23.46
C ALA A 2 -20.30 12.23 -24.63
N HIS A 3 -21.62 12.43 -24.69
CA HIS A 3 -22.47 11.84 -25.74
C HIS A 3 -22.14 12.32 -27.18
N ARG A 4 -21.61 13.55 -27.31
CA ARG A 4 -21.24 14.12 -28.62
C ARG A 4 -19.95 13.51 -29.16
N LYS A 5 -19.00 13.20 -28.27
CA LYS A 5 -17.73 12.54 -28.63
C LYS A 5 -17.93 11.08 -29.03
N LEU A 6 -18.92 10.39 -28.44
CA LEU A 6 -19.24 9.01 -28.81
C LEU A 6 -19.74 8.90 -30.25
N GLU A 7 -20.56 9.86 -30.68
CA GLU A 7 -21.05 9.93 -32.07
C GLU A 7 -19.92 10.33 -33.06
N GLU A 8 -18.97 11.16 -32.64
CA GLU A 8 -17.79 11.48 -33.45
C GLU A 8 -16.86 10.27 -33.64
N ILE A 9 -16.64 9.47 -32.59
CA ILE A 9 -15.84 8.24 -32.67
C ILE A 9 -16.51 7.20 -33.58
N LYS A 10 -17.83 7.00 -33.48
CA LYS A 10 -18.58 6.11 -34.38
C LYS A 10 -18.44 6.51 -35.84
N ARG A 11 -18.55 7.81 -36.16
CA ARG A 11 -18.36 8.28 -37.55
C ARG A 11 -16.93 8.07 -38.05
N TRP A 12 -15.92 8.21 -37.20
CA TRP A 12 -14.53 8.03 -37.58
C TRP A 12 -14.17 6.55 -37.82
N SER A 13 -14.72 5.64 -37.01
CA SER A 13 -14.57 4.19 -37.22
C SER A 13 -15.21 3.73 -38.54
N ILE A 14 -16.33 4.33 -38.95
CA ILE A 14 -17.01 3.98 -40.21
C ILE A 14 -16.28 4.56 -41.43
N ALA A 15 -15.67 5.76 -41.30
CA ALA A 15 -14.91 6.41 -42.37
C ALA A 15 -13.54 5.74 -42.66
N ASN A 16 -12.88 5.16 -41.65
CA ASN A 16 -11.59 4.49 -41.83
C ASN A 16 -11.69 3.06 -42.37
N VAL A 17 -12.86 2.41 -42.31
CA VAL A 17 -13.09 1.10 -42.95
C VAL A 17 -13.31 1.23 -44.46
N THR A 18 -13.61 2.44 -44.95
CA THR A 18 -13.91 2.69 -46.38
C THR A 18 -12.71 3.18 -47.20
N SER A 19 -11.49 3.13 -46.64
CA SER A 19 -10.27 3.34 -47.43
C SER A 19 -9.66 1.98 -47.81
N ASN A 20 -9.99 1.57 -49.04
CA ASN A 20 -9.42 0.47 -49.82
C ASN A 20 -9.89 -0.96 -49.52
N THR A 21 -11.19 -1.22 -49.71
CA THR A 21 -11.65 -2.49 -50.31
C THR A 21 -13.09 -2.32 -50.79
N THR A 22 -13.34 -2.43 -52.09
CA THR A 22 -14.69 -2.62 -52.64
C THR A 22 -15.15 -4.04 -52.28
N MET A 23 -15.55 -4.22 -51.03
CA MET A 23 -16.14 -5.47 -50.55
C MET A 23 -17.59 -5.53 -51.04
N SER A 24 -17.94 -6.61 -51.72
CA SER A 24 -19.31 -6.86 -52.17
C SER A 24 -20.25 -6.92 -50.97
N SER A 25 -21.51 -6.52 -51.17
CA SER A 25 -22.56 -6.68 -50.15
C SER A 25 -22.61 -8.10 -49.62
N ASP A 26 -22.39 -9.11 -50.47
CA ASP A 26 -22.41 -10.51 -50.08
C ASP A 26 -21.24 -10.87 -49.15
N GLU A 27 -20.05 -10.32 -49.40
CA GLU A 27 -18.86 -10.53 -48.58
C GLU A 27 -19.00 -9.88 -47.20
N ALA A 28 -19.62 -8.70 -47.14
CA ALA A 28 -19.95 -8.03 -45.88
C ALA A 28 -20.92 -8.86 -45.03
N THR A 29 -21.95 -9.46 -45.65
CA THR A 29 -22.88 -10.33 -44.92
C THR A 29 -22.22 -11.61 -44.40
N ILE A 30 -21.26 -12.16 -45.14
CA ILE A 30 -20.50 -13.35 -44.71
C ILE A 30 -19.60 -13.00 -43.52
N LEU A 31 -18.91 -11.86 -43.59
CA LEU A 31 -18.08 -11.37 -42.49
C LEU A 31 -18.89 -11.05 -41.22
N GLU A 32 -20.07 -10.46 -41.37
CA GLU A 32 -20.97 -10.20 -40.25
C GLU A 32 -21.43 -11.51 -39.59
N ARG A 33 -21.76 -12.54 -40.38
CA ARG A 33 -22.14 -13.85 -39.86
C ARG A 33 -20.96 -14.54 -39.15
N ALA A 34 -19.76 -14.48 -39.73
CA ALA A 34 -18.56 -15.06 -39.16
C ALA A 34 -18.19 -14.40 -37.82
N LEU A 35 -18.21 -13.06 -37.76
CA LEU A 35 -17.95 -12.31 -36.53
C LEU A 35 -18.99 -12.59 -35.46
N LYS A 36 -20.29 -12.65 -35.80
CA LYS A 36 -21.34 -13.03 -34.84
C LYS A 36 -21.17 -14.46 -34.32
N SER A 37 -20.72 -15.39 -35.17
CA SER A 37 -20.50 -16.78 -34.76
C SER A 37 -19.25 -16.98 -33.89
N ALA A 38 -18.24 -16.13 -34.03
CA ALA A 38 -16.99 -16.21 -33.29
C ALA A 38 -16.89 -15.19 -32.13
N TRP A 39 -17.91 -14.35 -31.95
CA TRP A 39 -17.94 -13.28 -30.96
C TRP A 39 -17.77 -13.81 -29.53
N SER A 40 -18.39 -14.96 -29.26
CA SER A 40 -18.26 -15.73 -28.02
C SER A 40 -16.79 -16.06 -27.73
N SER A 41 -16.12 -16.78 -28.62
CA SER A 41 -14.72 -17.18 -28.46
C SER A 41 -13.77 -15.98 -28.39
N LEU A 42 -14.04 -14.91 -29.15
CA LEU A 42 -13.26 -13.69 -29.08
C LEU A 42 -13.37 -13.01 -27.71
N LEU A 43 -14.56 -12.96 -27.11
CA LEU A 43 -14.77 -12.38 -25.78
C LEU A 43 -14.06 -13.19 -24.68
N GLU A 44 -13.98 -14.52 -24.82
CA GLU A 44 -13.19 -15.38 -23.92
C GLU A 44 -11.69 -15.08 -24.05
N ASP A 45 -11.17 -15.04 -25.28
CA ASP A 45 -9.73 -14.80 -25.54
C ASP A 45 -9.24 -13.43 -25.04
N ILE A 46 -10.08 -12.40 -25.14
CA ILE A 46 -9.74 -11.04 -24.65
C ILE A 46 -10.12 -10.81 -23.18
N GLY A 47 -10.63 -11.83 -22.49
CA GLY A 47 -10.98 -11.77 -21.06
C GLY A 47 -12.17 -10.87 -20.73
N LEU A 48 -13.05 -10.61 -21.70
CA LEU A 48 -14.27 -9.79 -21.56
C LEU A 48 -15.55 -10.62 -21.48
N TRP A 49 -15.45 -11.95 -21.50
CA TRP A 49 -16.58 -12.84 -21.28
C TRP A 49 -17.00 -12.85 -19.81
N MET A 50 -18.27 -12.53 -19.54
CA MET A 50 -18.93 -12.82 -18.26
C MET A 50 -19.93 -13.97 -18.45
N PRO A 51 -19.89 -15.03 -17.62
CA PRO A 51 -20.91 -16.08 -17.65
C PRO A 51 -22.31 -15.49 -17.46
N ALA A 52 -23.29 -16.01 -18.22
CA ALA A 52 -24.70 -15.61 -18.09
C ALA A 52 -25.30 -15.98 -16.73
N GLU A 53 -24.72 -16.98 -16.06
CA GLU A 53 -25.10 -17.42 -14.73
C GLU A 53 -23.89 -17.28 -13.80
N ILE A 54 -23.98 -16.31 -12.89
CA ILE A 54 -23.06 -16.18 -11.76
C ILE A 54 -23.76 -16.89 -10.60
N SER A 55 -23.36 -18.12 -10.29
CA SER A 55 -23.72 -18.75 -9.02
C SER A 55 -22.93 -18.03 -7.93
N ASN A 56 -23.56 -17.03 -7.30
CA ASN A 56 -23.05 -16.51 -6.04
C ASN A 56 -23.30 -17.59 -4.99
N GLU A 57 -22.32 -18.46 -4.76
CA GLU A 57 -22.27 -19.19 -3.50
C GLU A 57 -21.91 -18.16 -2.44
N GLU A 58 -22.91 -17.80 -1.64
CA GLU A 58 -22.71 -17.04 -0.41
C GLU A 58 -21.90 -17.93 0.52
N HIS A 59 -20.57 -17.79 0.48
CA HIS A 59 -19.70 -18.42 1.45
C HIS A 59 -19.92 -17.67 2.77
N ASP A 60 -20.60 -18.31 3.73
CA ASP A 60 -20.56 -17.92 5.14
C ASP A 60 -19.17 -18.30 5.68
N ASP A 61 -18.14 -17.60 5.22
CA ASP A 61 -16.89 -17.56 5.94
C ASP A 61 -17.11 -16.60 7.11
N GLY A 62 -17.48 -17.16 8.25
CA GLY A 62 -17.29 -16.53 9.56
C GLY A 62 -15.80 -16.33 9.86
N SER A 63 -15.03 -15.79 8.91
CA SER A 63 -13.70 -15.28 9.13
C SER A 63 -13.87 -13.86 9.64
N GLN A 64 -13.34 -13.61 10.82
CA GLN A 64 -13.05 -12.25 11.23
C GLN A 64 -12.10 -11.73 10.16
N HIS A 65 -12.60 -10.95 9.20
CA HIS A 65 -11.78 -10.18 8.30
C HIS A 65 -10.96 -9.23 9.17
N GLU A 66 -9.82 -9.71 9.68
CA GLU A 66 -8.72 -8.88 10.11
C GLU A 66 -8.37 -8.07 8.87
N PHE A 67 -8.88 -6.84 8.80
CA PHE A 67 -8.42 -5.87 7.82
C PHE A 67 -6.94 -5.65 8.10
N GLU A 68 -6.08 -6.45 7.46
CA GLU A 68 -4.63 -6.24 7.50
C GLU A 68 -4.39 -4.83 6.98
N GLU A 69 -3.99 -3.92 7.87
CA GLU A 69 -3.71 -2.54 7.51
C GLU A 69 -2.54 -2.52 6.53
N ILE A 70 -2.79 -1.99 5.32
CA ILE A 70 -1.82 -2.01 4.23
C ILE A 70 -0.72 -0.98 4.53
N ILE A 71 0.49 -1.45 4.83
CA ILE A 71 1.67 -0.59 4.99
C ILE A 71 2.16 -0.13 3.59
N PRO A 72 2.24 1.19 3.32
CA PRO A 72 2.70 1.69 2.03
C PRO A 72 4.17 1.35 1.73
N GLY A 73 4.45 1.08 0.45
CA GLY A 73 5.79 0.83 -0.07
C GLY A 73 6.03 -0.64 -0.42
N ARG A 74 7.31 -1.04 -0.50
CA ARG A 74 7.67 -2.44 -0.76
C ARG A 74 7.30 -3.33 0.44
N PRO A 75 7.00 -4.62 0.22
CA PRO A 75 6.69 -5.54 1.31
C PRO A 75 7.81 -5.59 2.36
N LEU A 76 7.41 -5.58 3.64
CA LEU A 76 8.32 -5.71 4.76
C LEU A 76 8.79 -7.17 4.92
N PRO A 77 10.11 -7.42 5.03
CA PRO A 77 10.60 -8.75 5.41
C PRO A 77 10.04 -9.21 6.76
N PRO A 78 9.70 -10.50 6.96
CA PRO A 78 9.14 -10.99 8.22
C PRO A 78 9.99 -10.68 9.46
N LYS A 79 11.33 -10.74 9.31
CA LYS A 79 12.31 -10.37 10.35
C LYS A 79 12.23 -8.92 10.84
N CYS A 80 11.47 -8.06 10.16
CA CYS A 80 11.23 -6.69 10.57
C CYS A 80 10.20 -6.60 11.68
N HIS A 81 9.37 -7.65 11.86
CA HIS A 81 8.29 -7.71 12.85
C HIS A 81 7.51 -6.40 12.91
N ALA A 82 7.03 -5.98 11.73
CA ALA A 82 6.39 -4.68 11.59
C ALA A 82 5.03 -4.70 12.27
N GLU A 83 4.80 -3.68 13.09
CA GLU A 83 3.58 -3.45 13.81
C GLU A 83 3.09 -2.05 13.47
N PRO A 84 1.92 -1.92 12.81
CA PRO A 84 1.28 -0.63 12.65
C PRO A 84 0.87 -0.07 14.01
N HIS A 85 0.61 1.22 14.04
CA HIS A 85 0.17 1.95 15.23
C HIS A 85 0.99 1.65 16.48
N THR A 86 2.31 1.59 16.34
CA THR A 86 3.20 1.16 17.42
C THR A 86 4.41 2.10 17.49
N ASP A 87 4.73 2.59 18.69
CA ASP A 87 5.99 3.27 18.98
C ASP A 87 6.74 2.53 20.10
N TYR A 88 8.00 2.22 19.85
CA TYR A 88 8.91 1.59 20.79
C TYR A 88 9.88 2.60 21.39
N ASN A 89 10.09 2.49 22.70
CA ASN A 89 11.14 3.21 23.41
C ASN A 89 12.53 2.63 23.09
N GLY A 90 13.56 3.46 23.19
CA GLY A 90 14.95 3.03 23.04
C GLY A 90 15.91 4.21 22.86
N ALA A 91 17.20 3.95 23.02
CA ALA A 91 18.24 4.94 22.78
C ALA A 91 18.44 5.11 21.27
N ALA A 92 18.35 6.34 20.77
CA ALA A 92 18.55 6.61 19.35
C ALA A 92 20.02 6.36 18.95
N VAL A 93 20.24 5.36 18.09
CA VAL A 93 21.53 5.14 17.41
C VAL A 93 21.58 5.90 16.09
N ARG A 94 20.42 6.29 15.55
CA ARG A 94 20.27 7.29 14.49
C ARG A 94 18.98 8.08 14.71
N TRP A 95 19.10 9.40 14.73
CA TRP A 95 18.00 10.33 14.94
C TRP A 95 17.14 10.49 13.68
N GLY A 96 15.82 10.29 13.81
CA GLY A 96 14.88 10.38 12.69
C GLY A 96 14.75 11.78 12.11
N LEU A 97 14.90 12.83 12.93
CA LEU A 97 14.89 14.25 12.52
C LEU A 97 15.81 14.57 11.33
N THR A 98 16.90 13.80 11.17
CA THR A 98 17.88 13.95 10.08
C THR A 98 18.05 12.68 9.26
N HIS A 99 17.19 11.68 9.47
CA HIS A 99 17.28 10.38 8.82
C HIS A 99 15.92 9.98 8.27
N HIS A 100 15.71 10.31 7.00
CA HIS A 100 14.47 10.01 6.29
C HIS A 100 14.63 8.76 5.41
N LYS A 101 13.54 8.00 5.26
CA LYS A 101 13.43 6.82 4.40
C LYS A 101 12.11 6.83 3.66
N GLU A 102 12.07 6.32 2.44
CA GLU A 102 10.87 6.38 1.59
C GLU A 102 9.76 5.43 2.07
N SER A 103 10.10 4.40 2.84
CA SER A 103 9.15 3.41 3.34
C SER A 103 9.57 2.81 4.68
N ALA A 104 8.61 2.18 5.37
CA ALA A 104 8.85 1.38 6.57
C ALA A 104 9.87 0.25 6.31
N ALA A 105 9.79 -0.41 5.15
CA ALA A 105 10.73 -1.45 4.75
C ALA A 105 12.17 -0.93 4.63
N ASP A 106 12.35 0.28 4.11
CA ASP A 106 13.67 0.91 4.02
C ASP A 106 14.20 1.36 5.38
N CYS A 107 13.30 1.74 6.30
CA CYS A 107 13.67 2.02 7.68
C CYS A 107 14.14 0.75 8.42
N CYS A 108 13.39 -0.35 8.32
CA CYS A 108 13.82 -1.64 8.84
C CYS A 108 15.17 -2.07 8.25
N GLN A 109 15.33 -1.97 6.92
CA GLN A 109 16.59 -2.33 6.28
C GLN A 109 17.75 -1.46 6.77
N ALA A 110 17.52 -0.17 6.99
CA ALA A 110 18.52 0.72 7.57
C ALA A 110 18.94 0.31 8.99
N CYS A 111 18.00 -0.17 9.81
CA CYS A 111 18.30 -0.75 11.12
C CYS A 111 19.21 -1.97 11.02
N LEU A 112 18.82 -2.94 10.17
CA LEU A 112 19.61 -4.16 9.94
C LEU A 112 21.02 -3.85 9.43
N ASP A 113 21.14 -2.85 8.55
CA ASP A 113 22.42 -2.44 7.99
C ASP A 113 23.28 -1.68 9.00
N GLN A 114 22.67 -0.88 9.88
CA GLN A 114 23.39 -0.24 11.00
C GLN A 114 23.93 -1.31 11.93
N ALA A 115 23.10 -2.29 12.32
CA ALA A 115 23.47 -3.34 13.25
C ALA A 115 24.65 -4.18 12.73
N LYS A 116 24.66 -4.50 11.43
CA LYS A 116 25.77 -5.22 10.77
C LYS A 116 27.08 -4.44 10.75
N ARG A 117 27.02 -3.11 10.67
CA ARG A 117 28.21 -2.23 10.61
C ARG A 117 28.73 -1.80 11.98
N ALA A 118 27.88 -1.90 13.00
CA ALA A 118 28.22 -1.52 14.36
C ALA A 118 29.36 -2.39 14.90
N LYS A 119 30.37 -1.76 15.51
CA LYS A 119 31.50 -2.46 16.13
C LYS A 119 31.07 -3.05 17.48
N SER A 120 31.90 -3.90 18.08
CA SER A 120 31.60 -4.58 19.36
C SER A 120 31.32 -3.65 20.55
N ARG A 121 31.67 -2.36 20.46
CA ARG A 121 31.39 -1.35 21.50
C ARG A 121 30.28 -0.37 21.12
N ASP A 122 29.76 -0.46 19.91
CA ASP A 122 28.70 0.41 19.43
C ASP A 122 27.34 -0.22 19.76
N MET A 123 26.34 0.62 20.05
CA MET A 123 24.96 0.15 20.18
C MET A 123 24.44 -0.28 18.81
N GLN A 124 24.04 -1.56 18.72
CA GLN A 124 23.48 -2.14 17.50
C GLN A 124 21.98 -1.88 17.44
N CYS A 125 21.50 -1.37 16.31
CA CYS A 125 20.07 -1.15 16.12
C CYS A 125 19.31 -2.46 16.25
N ASN A 126 18.29 -2.48 17.10
CA ASN A 126 17.32 -3.57 17.18
C ASN A 126 15.87 -3.09 17.13
N ILE A 127 15.63 -1.78 17.05
CA ILE A 127 14.30 -1.18 16.97
C ILE A 127 14.31 -0.14 15.86
N TRP A 128 13.30 -0.17 15.00
CA TRP A 128 13.07 0.86 13.99
C TRP A 128 11.67 1.47 14.17
N VAL A 129 11.54 2.79 14.01
CA VAL A 129 10.26 3.51 14.09
C VAL A 129 10.18 4.47 12.90
N TYR A 130 9.12 4.35 12.11
CA TYR A 130 8.90 5.03 10.85
C TYR A 130 7.65 5.88 10.89
N CYS A 131 7.73 7.12 10.36
CA CYS A 131 6.56 7.98 10.17
C CYS A 131 5.99 7.87 8.74
N PRO A 132 4.88 7.13 8.54
CA PRO A 132 4.23 7.04 7.23
C PRO A 132 3.36 8.25 6.89
N SER A 133 2.93 9.04 7.88
CA SER A 133 1.96 10.13 7.68
C SER A 133 2.59 11.31 6.94
N GLU A 134 1.94 11.78 5.87
CA GLU A 134 2.38 12.97 5.11
C GLU A 134 2.30 14.25 5.95
N THR A 135 1.41 14.31 6.93
CA THR A 135 1.26 15.44 7.85
C THR A 135 2.15 15.34 9.08
N GLY A 136 3.03 14.33 9.15
CA GLY A 136 3.89 14.08 10.29
C GLY A 136 3.25 13.17 11.34
N CYS A 137 4.05 12.81 12.34
CA CYS A 137 3.68 11.85 13.38
C CYS A 137 3.76 12.47 14.77
N TYR A 138 2.73 12.27 15.57
CA TYR A 138 2.73 12.75 16.96
C TYR A 138 3.65 11.90 17.85
N SER A 139 4.50 12.56 18.61
CA SER A 139 5.28 12.02 19.73
C SER A 139 5.15 12.99 20.90
N PRO A 140 5.17 12.52 22.15
CA PRO A 140 5.04 13.40 23.31
C PRO A 140 6.37 14.01 23.74
N ASP A 141 7.03 14.66 22.80
CA ASP A 141 8.27 15.38 23.02
C ASP A 141 8.20 16.81 22.44
N ILE A 142 9.34 17.49 22.43
CA ILE A 142 9.43 18.90 22.02
C ILE A 142 9.56 19.08 20.50
N TYR A 143 9.65 18.00 19.73
CA TYR A 143 9.91 18.04 18.30
C TYR A 143 8.63 17.89 17.49
N GLU A 144 8.66 18.49 16.31
CA GLU A 144 7.66 18.26 15.27
C GLU A 144 8.21 17.20 14.31
N HIS A 145 7.65 15.99 14.36
CA HIS A 145 8.12 14.90 13.51
C HIS A 145 7.46 14.91 12.15
N LYS A 146 8.28 14.78 11.12
CA LYS A 146 7.86 14.91 9.72
C LYS A 146 7.67 13.54 9.05
N HIS A 147 6.96 13.57 7.92
CA HIS A 147 6.83 12.43 7.03
C HIS A 147 8.20 11.82 6.72
N GLN A 148 8.26 10.49 6.63
CA GLN A 148 9.45 9.70 6.30
C GLN A 148 10.55 9.64 7.37
N GLU A 149 10.35 10.25 8.53
CA GLU A 149 11.32 10.10 9.62
C GLU A 149 11.52 8.62 9.97
N CYS A 150 12.79 8.21 10.04
CA CYS A 150 13.21 6.86 10.39
C CYS A 150 14.14 6.91 11.59
N TRP A 151 13.62 6.49 12.74
CA TRP A 151 14.34 6.40 13.98
C TRP A 151 14.94 5.01 14.12
N LEU A 152 16.26 4.94 14.27
CA LEU A 152 16.95 3.70 14.58
C LEU A 152 17.32 3.74 16.06
N LYS A 153 16.80 2.79 16.83
CA LYS A 153 16.95 2.74 18.27
C LYS A 153 17.59 1.41 18.72
N GLN A 154 18.18 1.43 19.90
CA GLN A 154 18.65 0.24 20.60
C GLN A 154 18.03 0.19 22.00
N ALA A 155 17.62 -1.01 22.42
CA ALA A 155 17.32 -1.31 23.81
C ALA A 155 17.59 -2.79 24.11
N ASP A 156 18.16 -3.11 25.27
CA ASP A 156 18.39 -4.51 25.68
C ASP A 156 17.07 -5.27 25.86
N THR A 157 16.01 -4.56 26.24
CA THR A 157 14.65 -5.07 26.31
C THR A 157 13.73 -4.02 25.69
N PRO A 158 13.32 -4.19 24.42
CA PRO A 158 12.37 -3.29 23.76
C PRO A 158 11.10 -3.13 24.58
N LYS A 159 10.72 -1.88 24.86
CA LYS A 159 9.51 -1.54 25.61
C LYS A 159 8.58 -0.72 24.73
N LEU A 160 7.32 -1.14 24.67
CA LEU A 160 6.28 -0.34 24.05
C LEU A 160 6.15 1.00 24.77
N ASN A 161 6.05 2.07 23.99
CA ASN A 161 5.68 3.39 24.47
C ASN A 161 4.16 3.55 24.35
N PHE A 162 3.66 3.48 23.11
CA PHE A 162 2.24 3.48 22.81
C PHE A 162 1.94 2.44 21.72
N LYS A 163 0.75 1.85 21.80
CA LYS A 163 0.26 0.90 20.81
C LYS A 163 -1.23 1.12 20.57
N ASP A 164 -1.64 0.97 19.31
CA ASP A 164 -2.99 1.13 18.78
C ASP A 164 -3.56 2.54 19.04
N ARG A 165 -4.13 2.76 20.21
CA ARG A 165 -4.82 4.00 20.60
C ARG A 165 -4.12 4.66 21.79
N TYR A 166 -4.00 5.98 21.74
CA TYR A 166 -3.63 6.73 22.93
C TYR A 166 -4.77 6.63 23.97
N PRO A 167 -4.47 6.33 25.25
CA PRO A 167 -5.48 6.27 26.30
C PRO A 167 -6.27 7.58 26.41
N GLU A 168 -7.56 7.52 26.74
CA GLU A 168 -8.40 8.72 26.85
C GLU A 168 -7.84 9.72 27.87
N SER A 169 -7.47 9.24 29.06
CA SER A 169 -6.81 10.05 30.11
C SER A 169 -5.50 10.71 29.64
N TYR A 170 -4.77 10.04 28.75
CA TYR A 170 -3.58 10.61 28.14
C TYR A 170 -3.93 11.77 27.20
N ARG A 171 -4.97 11.60 26.38
CA ARG A 171 -5.44 12.63 25.44
C ARG A 171 -6.14 13.82 26.13
N GLU A 172 -6.76 13.60 27.29
CA GLU A 172 -7.29 14.70 28.13
C GLU A 172 -6.18 15.64 28.60
N SER A 173 -5.02 15.08 28.97
CA SER A 173 -3.84 15.85 29.36
C SER A 173 -2.98 16.32 28.17
N HIS A 174 -3.12 15.68 27.01
CA HIS A 174 -2.42 16.00 25.76
C HIS A 174 -3.43 16.16 24.61
N PRO A 175 -4.15 17.30 24.52
CA PRO A 175 -5.24 17.46 23.56
C PRO A 175 -4.83 17.37 22.08
N THR A 176 -3.54 17.54 21.78
CA THR A 176 -2.96 17.40 20.44
C THR A 176 -2.65 15.95 20.06
N ALA A 177 -2.70 15.01 21.02
CA ALA A 177 -2.48 13.61 20.75
C ALA A 177 -3.63 13.04 19.89
N PRO A 178 -3.32 12.39 18.75
CA PRO A 178 -4.32 11.77 17.90
C PRO A 178 -5.00 10.59 18.61
N VAL A 179 -6.08 10.07 18.03
CA VAL A 179 -6.75 8.87 18.56
C VAL A 179 -5.85 7.65 18.45
N ILE A 180 -5.16 7.52 17.31
CA ILE A 180 -4.39 6.35 16.89
C ILE A 180 -2.91 6.72 16.87
N VAL A 181 -2.05 5.79 17.28
CA VAL A 181 -0.59 5.96 17.20
C VAL A 181 -0.19 6.05 15.72
N PRO A 182 0.45 7.14 15.27
CA PRO A 182 0.70 7.35 13.84
C PRO A 182 1.98 6.66 13.32
N TRP A 183 2.72 5.97 14.19
CA TRP A 183 3.99 5.34 13.89
C TRP A 183 3.80 3.89 13.45
N ILE A 184 4.69 3.44 12.56
CA ILE A 184 4.89 2.01 12.25
C ILE A 184 6.27 1.65 12.79
N SER A 185 6.38 0.58 13.55
CA SER A 185 7.67 0.18 14.13
C SER A 185 7.84 -1.31 14.15
N GLY A 186 9.04 -1.76 14.52
CA GLY A 186 9.31 -3.17 14.72
C GLY A 186 10.62 -3.39 15.43
N VAL A 187 10.76 -4.61 15.96
CA VAL A 187 11.97 -5.09 16.62
C VAL A 187 12.65 -6.09 15.70
N VAL A 188 13.95 -5.92 15.44
CA VAL A 188 14.74 -6.87 14.64
C VAL A 188 15.61 -7.72 15.55
N GLY A 189 15.62 -9.03 15.32
CA GLY A 189 16.52 -9.97 16.04
C GLY A 189 16.04 -10.39 17.43
N SER A 190 14.72 -10.44 17.65
CA SER A 190 14.09 -11.13 18.79
C SER A 190 14.30 -12.64 18.75
#